data_AF-A0A139P7Y6-F1
#
_entry.id   AF-A0A139P7Y6-F1
#
_cell.length_a   1.000
_cell.length_b   1.000
_cell.length_c   1.000
_cell.angle_alpha   90.00
_cell.angle_beta   90.00
_cell.angle_gamma   90.00
#
_symmetry.space_group_name_H-M   'P 1'
#
loop_
_entity.id
_entity.type
_entity.pdbx_description
1 polymer ?
#
loop_
_entity_poly.entity_id
_entity_poly.type
_entity_poly.pdbx_seq_one_letter_code
_entity_poly.pdbx_strand_id
1 'polypeptide(L)' 'MSRSADKVVLCGGCRSELTIAQYLNSAAACPVCSRSFNPGCKAHAAIYFQADSRFE' A
#
# COMPACT_ATOMS: atom_id res chain seq x y z
N MET A 1 -15.16 6.33 8.44
CA MET A 1 -14.73 4.95 8.14
C MET A 1 -13.21 4.93 8.00
N SER A 2 -12.53 3.91 8.52
CA SER A 2 -11.06 3.81 8.40
C SER A 2 -10.67 3.40 6.97
N ARG A 3 -9.79 4.19 6.33
CA ARG A 3 -9.26 3.95 4.96
C ARG A 3 -8.47 2.64 4.82
N SER A 4 -8.16 1.95 5.91
CA SER A 4 -7.29 0.77 5.91
C SER A 4 -7.85 -0.46 5.17
N ALA A 5 -9.17 -0.52 4.97
CA ALA A 5 -9.84 -1.60 4.24
C ALA A 5 -9.95 -1.35 2.73
N ASP A 6 -9.66 -0.13 2.26
CA ASP A 6 -9.77 0.21 0.86
C ASP A 6 -8.64 -0.43 0.05
N LYS A 7 -9.00 -1.01 -1.10
CA LYS A 7 -8.04 -1.58 -2.04
C LYS A 7 -7.45 -0.49 -2.92
N VAL A 8 -6.37 0.12 -2.44
CA VAL A 8 -5.71 1.26 -3.10
C VAL A 8 -4.29 0.93 -3.57
N VAL A 9 -3.79 -0.27 -3.31
CA VAL A 9 -2.45 -0.70 -3.72
C VAL A 9 -2.56 -1.73 -4.84
N LEU A 10 -1.88 -1.50 -5.97
CA LEU A 10 -1.83 -2.44 -7.09
C LEU A 10 -0.45 -3.12 -7.17
N CYS A 11 -0.41 -4.45 -7.23
CA CYS A 11 0.84 -5.17 -7.45
C CYS A 11 1.33 -5.03 -8.90
N GLY A 12 2.55 -4.52 -9.10
CA GLY A 12 3.15 -4.42 -10.44
C GLY A 12 3.55 -5.77 -11.09
N GLY A 13 3.49 -6.89 -10.35
CA GLY A 13 3.78 -8.23 -10.87
C GLY A 13 2.53 -8.97 -11.33
N CYS A 14 1.60 -9.24 -10.40
CA CYS A 14 0.40 -10.03 -10.67
C CYS A 14 -0.88 -9.19 -10.83
N ARG A 15 -0.80 -7.86 -10.69
CA ARG A 15 -1.94 -6.93 -10.80
C ARG A 15 -3.05 -7.15 -9.76
N SER A 16 -2.80 -7.91 -8.69
CA SER A 16 -3.75 -8.01 -7.58
C SER A 16 -3.85 -6.66 -6.85
N GLU A 17 -5.08 -6.29 -6.52
CA GLU A 17 -5.37 -5.14 -5.67
C GLU A 17 -5.31 -5.55 -4.20
N LEU A 18 -4.63 -4.75 -3.38
CA LEU A 18 -4.39 -4.98 -1.97
C LEU A 18 -4.90 -3.79 -1.17
N THR A 19 -5.35 -4.07 0.05
CA THR A 19 -5.64 -3.01 1.02
C THR A 19 -4.36 -2.39 1.57
N ILE A 20 -4.47 -1.20 2.15
CA ILE A 20 -3.36 -0.57 2.88
C ILE A 20 -2.82 -1.52 3.96
N ALA A 21 -3.72 -2.16 4.72
CA ALA A 21 -3.34 -3.11 5.76
C ALA A 21 -2.59 -4.34 5.18
N GLN A 22 -3.06 -4.89 4.06
CA GLN A 22 -2.37 -6.02 3.41
C GLN A 22 -0.98 -5.62 2.95
N TYR A 23 -0.83 -4.44 2.33
CA TYR A 23 0.47 -3.94 1.89
C TYR A 23 1.45 -3.73 3.05
N LEU A 24 1.01 -3.06 4.13
CA LEU A 24 1.86 -2.78 5.29
C LEU A 24 2.30 -4.05 6.03
N ASN A 25 1.47 -5.08 6.08
CA ASN A 25 1.78 -6.36 6.74
C ASN A 25 2.53 -7.38 5.85
N SER A 26 2.83 -7.03 4.60
CA SER A 26 3.33 -7.97 3.59
C SER A 26 4.84 -8.26 3.62
N ALA A 27 5.56 -7.78 4.63
CA ALA A 27 7.02 -7.88 4.73
C ALA A 27 7.77 -7.40 3.45
N ALA A 28 7.22 -6.40 2.75
CA ALA A 28 7.73 -5.86 1.49
C ALA A 28 7.69 -6.82 0.28
N ALA A 29 6.81 -7.83 0.28
CA ALA A 29 6.55 -8.68 -0.87
C ALA A 29 5.05 -8.87 -1.10
N CYS A 30 4.60 -9.00 -2.34
CA CYS A 30 3.19 -9.23 -2.62
C CYS A 30 2.72 -10.56 -1.98
N PRO A 31 1.64 -10.58 -1.17
CA PRO A 31 1.16 -11.81 -0.54
C PRO A 31 0.53 -12.80 -1.54
N VAL A 32 0.28 -12.38 -2.78
CA VAL A 32 -0.32 -13.22 -3.84
C VAL A 32 0.73 -13.88 -4.72
N CYS A 33 1.79 -13.15 -5.11
CA CYS A 33 2.79 -13.64 -6.07
C CYS A 33 4.24 -13.60 -5.57
N SER A 34 4.45 -13.19 -4.32
CA SER A 34 5.77 -13.08 -3.67
C SER A 34 6.76 -12.12 -4.34
N ARG A 35 6.35 -11.38 -5.36
CA ARG A 35 7.17 -10.33 -5.99
C ARG A 35 7.50 -9.26 -4.95
N SER A 36 8.77 -8.95 -4.79
CA SER A 36 9.21 -7.86 -3.91
C SER A 36 8.61 -6.52 -4.35
N PHE A 37 8.07 -5.77 -3.40
CA PHE A 37 7.74 -4.38 -3.62
C PHE A 37 9.03 -3.56 -3.73
N ASN A 38 8.95 -2.40 -4.38
CA ASN A 38 10.10 -1.52 -4.49
C ASN A 38 10.50 -1.04 -3.06
N PRO A 39 11.72 -1.36 -2.58
CA PRO A 39 12.16 -0.97 -1.24
C PRO A 39 12.18 0.56 -1.04
N GLY A 40 12.36 1.33 -2.12
CA GLY A 40 12.29 2.79 -2.10
C GLY A 40 10.91 3.35 -1.77
N CYS A 41 9.82 2.59 -2.01
CA CYS A 41 8.47 3.06 -1.69
C CYS A 41 8.25 3.27 -0.19
N LYS A 42 9.01 2.59 0.68
CA LYS A 42 8.92 2.80 2.14
C LYS A 42 9.28 4.23 2.54
N ALA A 43 10.20 4.89 1.80
CA ALA A 43 10.59 6.27 2.06
C ALA A 43 9.45 7.27 1.79
N HIS A 44 8.45 6.88 0.99
CA HIS A 44 7.33 7.74 0.60
C HIS A 44 6.05 7.49 1.42
N ALA A 45 6.12 6.73 2.51
CA ALA A 45 4.95 6.43 3.35
C ALA A 45 4.23 7.70 3.83
N ALA A 46 4.98 8.75 4.18
CA ALA A 46 4.44 10.04 4.60
C ALA A 46 3.66 10.78 3.50
N ILE A 47 3.92 10.48 2.22
CA ILE A 47 3.22 11.06 1.06
C ILE A 47 1.97 10.22 0.75
N TYR A 48 2.09 8.89 0.73
CA TYR A 48 0.99 7.99 0.39
C TYR A 48 -0.10 7.90 1.47
N PHE A 49 0.29 8.06 2.73
CA PHE A 49 -0.60 7.93 3.88
C PHE A 49 -0.77 9.25 4.64
N GLN A 50 -0.47 10.39 4.00
CA GLN A 50 -0.81 11.68 4.57
C GLN A 50 -2.33 11.74 4.74
N ALA A 51 -2.80 11.96 5.98
CA ALA A 51 -4.19 12.32 6.20
C ALA A 51 -4.35 13.71 5.58
N ASP A 52 -5.06 13.80 4.45
CA ASP A 52 -5.47 15.08 3.88
C ASP A 52 -6.17 15.89 4.97
N SER A 53 -5.47 16.91 5.50
CA SER A 53 -6.06 17.99 6.29
C SER A 53 -6.57 19.12 5.38
N ARG A 54 -6.84 18.81 4.10
CA ARG A 54 -7.28 19.77 3.09
C ARG A 54 -8.80 19.79 2.95
N PHE A 55 -9.51 19.89 4.08
CA PHE A 55 -10.90 20.33 4.16
C PHE A 55 -11.09 20.98 5.54
N GLU A 56 -10.85 22.29 5.62
CA GLU A 56 -11.63 23.19 6.49
C GLU A 56 -12.66 23.91 5.63
#